data_AF-A0A7S3LI60-F1
#
_entry.id   AF-A0A7S3LI60-F1
#
_cell.length_a   1.000
_cell.length_b   1.000
_cell.length_c   1.000
_cell.angle_alpha   90.00
_cell.angle_beta   90.00
_cell.angle_gamma   90.00
#
_symmetry.space_group_name_H-M   'P 1'
#
loop_
_entity.id
_entity.type
_entity.pdbx_description
1 polymer ?
#
loop_
_entity_poly.entity_id
_entity_poly.type
_entity_poly.pdbx_seq_one_letter_code
_entity_poly.pdbx_strand_id
1 'polypeptide(L)'
;MDLSPARFLIVEALDNDHELAPLLIRFSWHCCGTYDAEKKNGGSNGGTMRFEAERNDPENAGFEKALSLFEKVKAKHPDLLSFADLYVLGGYVAIEWTGGPHIPFSYGRVDYDDEKAKSVYGDLMCPFGDGKHNPHGSRLPAADMGRNQRCSMDAPKRLQEEPTISAIRKTFTRMGFNDRETVALILLGHQYV
;
A
#
# COMPACT_ATOMS: atom_id res chain seq x y z
N MET A 1 21.33 -11.90 0.84
CA MET A 1 20.91 -11.99 -0.56
C MET A 1 21.31 -10.71 -1.26
N ASP A 2 21.84 -10.76 -2.48
CA ASP A 2 22.17 -9.56 -3.25
C ASP A 2 20.93 -9.05 -4.00
N LEU A 3 20.45 -7.85 -3.66
CA LEU A 3 19.27 -7.24 -4.27
C LEU A 3 19.61 -6.31 -5.43
N SER A 4 20.90 -6.12 -5.74
CA SER A 4 21.38 -5.20 -6.77
C SER A 4 20.72 -5.40 -8.13
N PRO A 5 20.47 -6.64 -8.62
CA PRO A 5 19.82 -6.83 -9.93
C PRO A 5 18.40 -6.24 -9.99
N ALA A 6 17.58 -6.46 -8.95
CA ALA A 6 16.23 -5.90 -8.88
C ALA A 6 16.27 -4.38 -8.72
N ARG A 7 17.14 -3.87 -7.83
CA ARG A 7 17.29 -2.42 -7.60
C ARG A 7 17.73 -1.70 -8.87
N PHE A 8 18.68 -2.27 -9.63
CA PHE A 8 19.15 -1.69 -10.89
C PHE A 8 18.00 -1.49 -11.89
N LEU A 9 17.16 -2.51 -12.10
CA LEU A 9 16.04 -2.42 -13.03
C LEU A 9 14.96 -1.42 -12.59
N ILE A 10 14.74 -1.30 -11.28
CA ILE A 10 13.80 -0.30 -10.73
C ILE A 10 14.36 1.11 -10.93
N VAL A 11 15.65 1.34 -10.63
CA VAL A 11 16.31 2.64 -10.86
C VAL A 11 16.33 2.99 -12.35
N GLU A 12 16.68 2.04 -13.22
CA GLU A 12 16.64 2.24 -14.68
C GLU A 12 15.22 2.65 -15.14
N ALA A 13 14.17 2.04 -14.58
CA ALA A 13 12.81 2.44 -14.89
C ALA A 13 12.48 3.86 -14.39
N LEU A 14 12.91 4.20 -13.18
CA LEU A 14 12.73 5.54 -12.59
C LEU A 14 13.46 6.62 -13.38
N ASP A 15 14.68 6.37 -13.84
CA ASP A 15 15.47 7.30 -14.68
C ASP A 15 14.80 7.55 -16.04
N ASN A 16 14.03 6.58 -16.54
CA ASN A 16 13.31 6.69 -17.81
C ASN A 16 11.92 7.34 -17.67
N ASP A 17 11.25 7.17 -16.52
CA ASP A 17 9.93 7.74 -16.23
C ASP A 17 9.87 8.16 -14.76
N HIS A 18 10.12 9.45 -14.51
CA HIS A 18 10.16 10.01 -13.15
C HIS A 18 8.78 9.94 -12.44
N GLU A 19 7.67 9.86 -13.19
CA GLU A 19 6.33 9.72 -12.62
C GLU A 19 6.15 8.35 -11.93
N LEU A 20 7.03 7.38 -12.21
CA LEU A 20 7.02 6.10 -11.53
C LEU A 20 7.38 6.22 -10.05
N ALA A 21 8.19 7.20 -9.63
CA ALA A 21 8.59 7.33 -8.22
C ALA A 21 7.39 7.42 -7.27
N PRO A 22 6.49 8.42 -7.39
CA PRO A 22 5.32 8.48 -6.52
C PRO A 22 4.35 7.32 -6.73
N LEU A 23 4.26 6.80 -7.95
CA LEU A 23 3.43 5.63 -8.24
C LEU A 23 3.90 4.40 -7.45
N LEU A 24 5.21 4.11 -7.43
CA LEU A 24 5.78 2.97 -6.70
C LEU A 24 5.62 3.15 -5.19
N ILE A 25 5.79 4.38 -4.68
CA ILE A 25 5.57 4.69 -3.26
C ILE A 25 4.09 4.42 -2.89
N ARG A 26 3.15 4.94 -3.68
CA ARG A 26 1.71 4.69 -3.48
C ARG A 26 1.38 3.20 -3.61
N PHE A 27 1.93 2.52 -4.61
CA PHE A 27 1.73 1.08 -4.80
C PHE A 27 2.16 0.27 -3.57
N SER A 28 3.39 0.50 -3.08
CA SER A 28 3.89 -0.18 -1.89
C SER A 28 3.07 0.14 -0.63
N TRP A 29 2.63 1.40 -0.49
CA TRP A 29 1.69 1.80 0.57
C TRP A 29 0.39 0.99 0.50
N HIS A 30 -0.24 0.88 -0.66
CA HIS A 30 -1.50 0.15 -0.84
C HIS A 30 -1.34 -1.35 -0.57
N CYS A 31 -0.24 -1.97 -1.03
CA CYS A 31 0.06 -3.37 -0.70
C CYS A 31 0.15 -3.60 0.82
N CYS A 32 0.64 -2.62 1.59
CA CYS A 32 0.73 -2.72 3.05
C CYS A 32 -0.54 -2.27 3.78
N GLY A 33 -1.34 -1.42 3.13
CA GLY A 33 -2.51 -0.73 3.68
C GLY A 33 -3.62 -1.66 4.19
N THR A 34 -3.58 -2.92 3.75
CA THR A 34 -4.56 -3.93 4.15
C THR A 34 -4.23 -4.63 5.48
N TYR A 35 -3.17 -4.24 6.20
CA TYR A 35 -2.78 -4.93 7.43
C TYR A 35 -3.76 -4.71 8.60
N ASP A 36 -3.99 -5.76 9.38
CA ASP A 36 -4.70 -5.74 10.66
C ASP A 36 -3.79 -6.29 11.78
N ALA A 37 -3.47 -5.44 12.76
CA ALA A 37 -2.53 -5.77 13.82
C ALA A 37 -3.09 -6.76 14.84
N GLU A 38 -4.41 -6.89 14.99
CA GLU A 38 -5.04 -7.85 15.90
C GLU A 38 -5.11 -9.22 15.25
N LYS A 39 -5.57 -9.28 13.99
CA LYS A 39 -5.73 -10.53 13.23
C LYS A 39 -4.44 -11.06 12.62
N LYS A 40 -3.40 -10.23 12.55
CA LYS A 40 -2.10 -10.55 11.93
C LYS A 40 -2.23 -11.04 10.48
N ASN A 41 -3.18 -10.49 9.74
CA ASN A 41 -3.42 -10.79 8.33
C ASN A 41 -3.49 -9.52 7.48
N GLY A 42 -3.56 -9.70 6.16
CA GLY A 42 -3.42 -8.61 5.20
C GLY A 42 -1.99 -8.07 5.13
N GLY A 43 -1.85 -6.88 4.58
CA GLY A 43 -0.56 -6.29 4.24
C GLY A 43 0.13 -7.01 3.09
N SER A 44 1.41 -6.67 2.87
CA SER A 44 2.16 -7.09 1.67
C SER A 44 2.45 -8.59 1.55
N ASN A 45 2.28 -9.40 2.61
CA ASN A 45 2.60 -10.82 2.55
C ASN A 45 1.54 -11.58 1.74
N GLY A 46 1.98 -12.46 0.84
CA GLY A 46 1.15 -13.14 -0.14
C GLY A 46 1.17 -12.52 -1.54
N GLY A 47 1.65 -11.28 -1.67
CA GLY A 47 1.75 -10.60 -2.97
C GLY A 47 0.39 -10.50 -3.67
N THR A 48 -0.66 -10.17 -2.91
CA THR A 48 -2.06 -10.33 -3.30
C THR A 48 -2.55 -9.33 -4.34
N MET A 49 -1.80 -8.26 -4.62
CA MET A 49 -2.01 -7.35 -5.75
C MET A 49 -1.92 -8.02 -7.14
N ARG A 50 -1.56 -9.31 -7.19
CA ARG A 50 -1.65 -10.18 -8.37
C ARG A 50 -3.05 -10.72 -8.62
N PHE A 51 -3.87 -10.85 -7.58
CA PHE A 51 -5.22 -11.40 -7.66
C PHE A 51 -6.22 -10.32 -8.05
N GLU A 52 -7.19 -10.67 -8.88
CA GLU A 52 -8.11 -9.72 -9.53
C GLU A 52 -8.89 -8.87 -8.54
N ALA A 53 -9.35 -9.45 -7.43
CA ALA A 53 -10.19 -8.76 -6.46
C ALA A 53 -9.46 -7.59 -5.77
N GLU A 54 -8.16 -7.72 -5.48
CA GLU A 54 -7.36 -6.61 -4.94
C GLU A 54 -6.85 -5.70 -6.04
N ARG A 55 -6.32 -6.27 -7.13
CA ARG A 55 -5.78 -5.51 -8.27
C ARG A 55 -6.80 -4.52 -8.83
N ASN A 56 -8.06 -4.94 -8.96
CA ASN A 56 -9.12 -4.15 -9.57
C ASN A 56 -9.95 -3.37 -8.54
N ASP A 57 -9.50 -3.27 -7.28
CA ASP A 57 -10.16 -2.38 -6.32
C ASP A 57 -10.08 -0.92 -6.82
N PRO A 58 -11.15 -0.13 -6.71
CA PRO A 58 -11.14 1.26 -7.17
C PRO A 58 -10.01 2.11 -6.57
N GLU A 59 -9.61 1.84 -5.32
CA GLU A 59 -8.51 2.57 -4.68
C GLU A 59 -7.13 2.18 -5.24
N ASN A 60 -7.03 1.05 -5.95
CA ASN A 60 -5.82 0.56 -6.60
C ASN A 60 -5.74 0.93 -8.09
N ALA A 61 -6.64 1.78 -8.58
CA ALA A 61 -6.61 2.26 -9.96
C ALA A 61 -5.30 3.00 -10.29
N GLY A 62 -4.80 2.77 -11.51
CA GLY A 62 -3.61 3.43 -12.07
C GLY A 62 -2.29 2.70 -11.83
N PHE A 63 -2.30 1.49 -11.26
CA PHE A 63 -1.10 0.71 -10.93
C PHE A 63 -0.53 -0.14 -12.08
N GLU A 64 -1.06 -0.04 -13.29
CA GLU A 64 -0.68 -0.86 -14.44
C GLU A 64 0.80 -0.71 -14.80
N LYS A 65 1.32 0.53 -14.78
CA LYS A 65 2.75 0.79 -15.03
C LYS A 65 3.65 0.12 -13.99
N ALA A 66 3.30 0.21 -12.70
CA ALA A 66 4.04 -0.40 -11.60
C ALA A 66 4.02 -1.94 -11.71
N LEU A 67 2.84 -2.52 -11.93
CA LEU A 67 2.70 -3.96 -12.14
C LEU A 67 3.53 -4.44 -13.33
N SER A 68 3.48 -3.74 -14.46
CA SER A 68 4.29 -4.08 -15.65
C SER A 68 5.79 -4.04 -15.36
N LEU A 69 6.27 -3.06 -14.58
CA LEU A 69 7.66 -3.01 -14.15
C LEU A 69 8.03 -4.23 -13.31
N PHE A 70 7.23 -4.55 -12.29
CA PHE A 70 7.52 -5.68 -11.41
C PHE A 70 7.48 -7.03 -12.15
N GLU A 71 6.56 -7.22 -13.09
CA GLU A 71 6.55 -8.39 -13.97
C GLU A 71 7.83 -8.49 -14.81
N LYS A 72 8.34 -7.37 -15.35
CA LYS A 72 9.62 -7.35 -16.09
C LYS A 72 10.80 -7.72 -15.20
N VAL A 73 10.85 -7.19 -13.97
CA VAL A 73 11.91 -7.53 -13.00
C VAL A 73 11.83 -9.02 -12.66
N LYS A 74 10.64 -9.53 -12.39
CA LYS A 74 10.42 -10.95 -12.07
C LYS A 74 10.76 -11.87 -13.25
N ALA A 75 10.43 -11.47 -14.48
CA ALA A 75 10.78 -12.25 -15.68
C ALA A 75 12.31 -12.36 -15.89
N LYS A 76 13.07 -11.31 -15.57
CA LYS A 76 14.55 -11.35 -15.63
C LYS A 76 15.16 -12.10 -14.44
N HIS A 77 14.52 -12.05 -13.28
CA HIS A 77 15.04 -12.60 -12.02
C HIS A 77 13.95 -13.37 -11.25
N PRO A 78 13.50 -14.53 -11.77
CA PRO A 78 12.33 -15.24 -11.24
C PRO A 78 12.51 -15.71 -9.80
N ASP A 79 13.71 -16.11 -9.40
CA ASP A 79 13.97 -16.70 -8.08
C ASP A 79 14.57 -15.70 -7.08
N LEU A 80 14.75 -14.43 -7.49
CA LEU A 80 15.45 -13.45 -6.66
C LEU A 80 14.63 -12.98 -5.46
N LEU A 81 13.39 -12.54 -5.69
CA LEU A 81 12.46 -12.08 -4.65
C LEU A 81 11.06 -12.55 -4.96
N SER A 82 10.24 -12.81 -3.94
CA SER A 82 8.79 -12.89 -4.11
C SER A 82 8.24 -11.58 -4.70
N PHE A 83 7.10 -11.64 -5.38
CA PHE A 83 6.38 -10.41 -5.74
C PHE A 83 6.06 -9.58 -4.50
N ALA A 84 5.67 -10.24 -3.40
CA ALA A 84 5.46 -9.59 -2.12
C ALA A 84 6.65 -8.72 -1.66
N ASP A 85 7.88 -9.22 -1.71
CA ASP A 85 9.07 -8.44 -1.38
C ASP A 85 9.39 -7.40 -2.46
N LEU A 86 9.26 -7.76 -3.74
CA LEU A 86 9.55 -6.86 -4.85
C LEU A 86 8.66 -5.60 -4.83
N TYR A 87 7.38 -5.76 -4.51
CA TYR A 87 6.41 -4.68 -4.38
C TYR A 87 6.79 -3.68 -3.29
N VAL A 88 7.31 -4.16 -2.15
CA VAL A 88 7.77 -3.27 -1.07
C VAL A 88 9.14 -2.67 -1.39
N LEU A 89 10.02 -3.43 -2.03
CA LEU A 89 11.33 -2.93 -2.47
C LEU A 89 11.19 -1.77 -3.45
N GLY A 90 10.19 -1.80 -4.34
CA GLY A 90 9.91 -0.70 -5.27
C GLY A 90 9.74 0.65 -4.58
N GLY A 91 8.95 0.72 -3.51
CA GLY A 91 8.76 1.93 -2.72
C GLY A 91 10.03 2.37 -1.99
N TYR A 92 10.81 1.43 -1.45
CA TYR A 92 12.11 1.75 -0.82
C TYR A 92 13.06 2.39 -1.83
N VAL A 93 13.21 1.78 -3.00
CA VAL A 93 14.08 2.30 -4.06
C VAL A 93 13.59 3.67 -4.55
N ALA A 94 12.28 3.87 -4.71
CA ALA A 94 11.72 5.16 -5.12
C ALA A 94 11.94 6.27 -4.08
N ILE A 95 11.79 5.98 -2.79
CA ILE A 95 12.11 6.93 -1.70
C ILE A 95 13.59 7.31 -1.76
N GLU A 96 14.49 6.34 -1.88
CA GLU A 96 15.93 6.62 -1.98
C GLU A 96 16.27 7.42 -3.25
N TRP A 97 15.70 7.05 -4.39
CA TRP A 97 15.94 7.69 -5.69
C TRP A 97 15.49 9.16 -5.71
N THR A 98 14.39 9.49 -5.02
CA THR A 98 13.91 10.88 -4.87
C THR A 98 14.72 11.72 -3.88
N GLY A 99 15.82 11.18 -3.32
CA GLY A 99 16.67 11.86 -2.34
C GLY A 99 16.24 11.65 -0.89
N GLY A 100 15.30 10.75 -0.65
CA GLY A 100 14.92 10.31 0.68
C GLY A 100 16.01 9.46 1.37
N PRO A 101 15.81 9.11 2.65
CA PRO A 101 16.80 8.37 3.41
C PRO A 101 16.93 6.93 2.93
N HIS A 102 18.14 6.37 3.04
CA HIS A 102 18.35 4.93 2.93
C HIS A 102 17.76 4.21 4.16
N ILE A 103 16.84 3.28 3.92
CA ILE A 103 16.21 2.47 4.96
C ILE A 103 16.63 1.01 4.74
N PRO A 104 17.17 0.31 5.76
CA PRO A 104 17.48 -1.11 5.63
C PRO A 104 16.26 -1.93 5.22
N PHE A 105 16.36 -2.67 4.12
CA PHE A 105 15.28 -3.50 3.61
C PHE A 105 15.35 -4.91 4.19
N SER A 106 14.25 -5.32 4.83
CA SER A 106 14.06 -6.70 5.30
C SER A 106 13.15 -7.47 4.34
N TYR A 107 13.71 -8.52 3.75
CA TYR A 107 13.03 -9.47 2.88
C TYR A 107 12.58 -10.72 3.66
N GLY A 108 11.81 -11.58 3.01
CA GLY A 108 11.29 -12.83 3.58
C GLY A 108 9.77 -12.98 3.43
N ARG A 109 9.10 -12.06 2.73
CA ARG A 109 7.69 -12.22 2.38
C ARG A 109 7.57 -13.33 1.34
N VAL A 110 6.46 -14.05 1.39
CA VAL A 110 6.17 -15.16 0.47
C VAL A 110 5.02 -14.79 -0.44
N ASP A 111 5.06 -15.29 -1.67
CA ASP A 111 3.92 -15.23 -2.58
C ASP A 111 2.93 -16.34 -2.20
N TYR A 112 1.65 -16.02 -2.20
CA TYR A 112 0.60 -17.05 -2.11
C TYR A 112 0.26 -17.53 -3.52
N ASP A 113 0.02 -18.83 -3.65
CA ASP A 113 -0.73 -19.38 -4.77
C ASP A 113 -2.24 -19.23 -4.52
N ASP A 114 -3.06 -19.61 -5.49
CA ASP A 114 -4.52 -19.48 -5.42
C ASP A 114 -5.09 -20.27 -4.24
N GLU A 115 -4.59 -21.49 -3.98
CA GLU A 115 -5.05 -22.34 -2.88
C GLU A 115 -4.77 -21.69 -1.52
N LYS A 116 -3.55 -21.19 -1.33
CA LYS A 116 -3.14 -20.51 -0.10
C LYS A 116 -3.89 -19.20 0.08
N ALA A 117 -4.01 -18.39 -0.97
CA ALA A 117 -4.74 -17.13 -0.91
C ALA A 117 -6.22 -17.36 -0.57
N LYS A 118 -6.83 -18.39 -1.17
CA LYS A 118 -8.21 -18.81 -0.87
C LYS A 118 -8.38 -19.33 0.55
N SER A 119 -7.41 -20.11 1.05
CA SER A 119 -7.42 -20.58 2.43
C SER A 119 -7.32 -19.43 3.45
N VAL A 120 -6.59 -18.36 3.14
CA VAL A 120 -6.35 -17.25 4.07
C VAL A 120 -7.44 -16.18 3.98
N TYR A 121 -7.93 -15.88 2.78
CA TYR A 121 -8.82 -14.74 2.51
C TYR A 121 -10.20 -15.13 1.96
N GLY A 122 -10.47 -16.42 1.76
CA GLY A 122 -11.70 -16.92 1.15
C GLY A 122 -11.69 -16.83 -0.39
N ASP A 123 -12.83 -17.09 -1.02
CA ASP A 123 -12.95 -17.21 -2.49
C ASP A 123 -12.48 -15.97 -3.26
N LEU A 124 -12.54 -14.79 -2.64
CA LEU A 124 -12.06 -13.54 -3.25
C LEU A 124 -10.53 -13.42 -3.26
N MET A 125 -9.80 -14.24 -2.49
CA MET A 125 -8.33 -14.23 -2.41
C MET A 125 -7.73 -12.84 -2.08
N CYS A 126 -8.52 -11.98 -1.43
CA CYS A 126 -8.23 -10.57 -1.21
C CYS A 126 -8.32 -10.23 0.28
N PRO A 127 -7.31 -9.55 0.86
CA PRO A 127 -7.45 -8.90 2.16
C PRO A 127 -8.69 -7.98 2.20
N PHE A 128 -9.44 -7.97 3.30
CA PHE A 128 -10.68 -7.20 3.49
C PHE A 128 -11.94 -7.59 2.69
N GLY A 129 -11.92 -8.70 1.95
CA GLY A 129 -13.15 -9.36 1.48
C GLY A 129 -13.98 -8.52 0.49
N ASP A 130 -15.28 -8.37 0.77
CA ASP A 130 -16.28 -7.87 -0.19
C ASP A 130 -16.53 -6.35 -0.16
N GLY A 131 -15.79 -5.59 0.66
CA GLY A 131 -15.88 -4.13 0.70
C GLY A 131 -17.14 -3.56 1.37
N LYS A 132 -18.07 -4.39 1.88
CA LYS A 132 -19.35 -3.93 2.47
C LYS A 132 -19.22 -3.02 3.69
N HIS A 133 -18.05 -3.01 4.33
CA HIS A 133 -17.78 -2.19 5.51
C HIS A 133 -17.26 -0.79 5.18
N ASN A 134 -16.97 -0.49 3.91
CA ASN A 134 -16.63 0.85 3.47
C ASN A 134 -17.88 1.52 2.84
N PRO A 135 -18.32 2.69 3.35
CA PRO A 135 -19.46 3.41 2.80
C PRO A 135 -19.28 3.88 1.34
N HIS A 136 -18.05 3.91 0.84
CA HIS A 136 -17.67 4.25 -0.53
C HIS A 136 -17.50 3.01 -1.44
N GLY A 137 -17.71 1.80 -0.92
CA GLY A 137 -17.63 0.55 -1.69
C GLY A 137 -16.22 0.08 -2.02
N SER A 138 -15.17 0.69 -1.46
CA SER A 138 -13.79 0.19 -1.56
C SER A 138 -13.49 -0.90 -0.51
N ARG A 139 -12.54 -1.79 -0.80
CA ARG A 139 -12.03 -2.77 0.16
C ARG A 139 -11.02 -2.20 1.16
N LEU A 140 -10.48 -1.00 0.95
CA LEU A 140 -9.64 -0.32 1.93
C LEU A 140 -10.50 0.32 3.05
N PRO A 141 -9.97 0.48 4.28
CA PRO A 141 -10.70 1.17 5.34
C PRO A 141 -10.92 2.65 4.98
N ALA A 142 -12.16 3.14 5.10
CA ALA A 142 -12.48 4.54 4.87
C ALA A 142 -11.84 5.43 5.94
N ALA A 143 -10.72 6.08 5.60
CA ALA A 143 -10.04 7.02 6.47
C ALA A 143 -10.57 8.46 6.32
N ASP A 144 -11.09 8.81 5.14
CA ASP A 144 -11.75 10.10 4.92
C ASP A 144 -13.27 9.95 4.97
N MET A 145 -13.89 10.58 5.96
CA MET A 145 -15.34 10.59 6.18
C MET A 145 -15.95 11.97 5.89
N GLY A 146 -15.13 12.90 5.38
CA GLY A 146 -15.49 14.29 5.15
C GLY A 146 -15.88 15.07 6.41
N ARG A 147 -16.49 16.23 6.16
CA ARG A 147 -16.91 17.16 7.20
C ARG A 147 -18.11 16.63 7.99
N ASN A 148 -18.13 16.96 9.29
CA ASN A 148 -19.31 16.85 10.12
C ASN A 148 -20.43 17.77 9.61
N GLN A 149 -21.39 17.18 8.90
CA GLN A 149 -22.54 17.89 8.31
C GLN A 149 -23.46 18.57 9.35
N ARG A 150 -23.32 18.22 10.64
CA ARG A 150 -24.08 18.83 11.75
C ARG A 150 -23.36 20.01 12.38
N CYS A 151 -22.12 20.28 11.98
CA CYS A 151 -21.31 21.37 12.52
C CYS A 151 -21.48 22.63 11.68
N SER A 152 -21.45 23.81 12.33
CA SER A 152 -21.47 25.10 11.62
C SER A 152 -20.12 25.40 10.94
N MET A 153 -20.12 26.28 9.92
CA MET A 153 -18.91 26.61 9.13
C MET A 153 -17.93 27.50 9.92
N ASP A 154 -18.42 28.20 10.94
CA ASP A 154 -17.64 29.07 11.84
C ASP A 154 -17.05 28.32 13.04
N ALA A 155 -17.43 27.06 13.25
CA ALA A 155 -16.89 26.25 14.34
C ALA A 155 -15.37 25.99 14.16
N PRO A 156 -14.61 25.71 15.23
CA PRO A 156 -13.22 25.30 15.11
C PRO A 156 -13.04 24.10 14.16
N LYS A 157 -12.01 24.13 13.29
CA LYS A 157 -11.75 23.07 12.30
C LYS A 157 -11.79 21.65 12.87
N ARG A 158 -11.25 21.44 14.07
CA ARG A 158 -11.28 20.12 14.75
C ARG A 158 -12.68 19.53 14.94
N LEU A 159 -13.70 20.37 15.07
CA LEU A 159 -15.10 19.94 15.21
C LEU A 159 -15.74 19.73 13.84
N GLN A 160 -15.34 20.54 12.86
CA GLN A 160 -15.76 20.37 11.47
C GLN A 160 -15.22 19.05 10.88
N GLU A 161 -13.99 18.68 11.22
CA GLU A 161 -13.29 17.51 10.65
C GLU A 161 -13.34 16.26 11.57
N GLU A 162 -14.12 16.31 12.65
CA GLU A 162 -14.16 15.23 13.66
C GLU A 162 -14.39 13.83 13.07
N PRO A 163 -15.32 13.61 12.11
CA PRO A 163 -15.52 12.30 11.51
C PRO A 163 -14.26 11.74 10.85
N THR A 164 -13.58 12.54 10.03
CA THR A 164 -12.31 12.16 9.38
C THR A 164 -11.21 11.96 10.43
N ILE A 165 -11.08 12.84 11.42
CA ILE A 165 -10.09 12.68 12.50
C ILE A 165 -10.28 11.35 13.23
N SER A 166 -11.53 11.01 13.57
CA SER A 166 -11.91 9.78 14.25
C SER A 166 -11.62 8.55 13.37
N ALA A 167 -11.96 8.62 12.08
CA ALA A 167 -11.75 7.54 11.13
C ALA A 167 -10.26 7.27 10.87
N ILE A 168 -9.45 8.31 10.61
CA ILE A 168 -8.00 8.18 10.47
C ILE A 168 -7.41 7.49 11.69
N ARG A 169 -7.71 7.98 12.91
CA ARG A 169 -7.15 7.40 14.13
C ARG A 169 -7.54 5.93 14.28
N LYS A 170 -8.81 5.57 14.08
CA LYS A 170 -9.28 4.18 14.18
C LYS A 170 -8.60 3.26 13.16
N THR A 171 -8.55 3.68 11.91
CA THR A 171 -7.93 2.91 10.82
C THR A 171 -6.46 2.64 11.09
N PHE A 172 -5.68 3.68 11.40
CA PHE A 172 -4.24 3.52 11.63
C PHE A 172 -3.93 2.80 12.95
N THR A 173 -4.73 3.00 14.00
CA THR A 173 -4.59 2.23 15.26
C THR A 173 -4.82 0.74 15.01
N ARG A 174 -5.83 0.36 14.20
CA ARG A 174 -6.05 -1.04 13.80
C ARG A 174 -4.86 -1.61 13.03
N MET A 175 -4.17 -0.78 12.24
CA MET A 175 -2.95 -1.17 11.54
C MET A 175 -1.71 -1.23 12.46
N GLY A 176 -1.84 -0.84 13.73
CA GLY A 176 -0.78 -0.88 14.73
C GLY A 176 0.04 0.41 14.86
N PHE A 177 -0.42 1.51 14.26
CA PHE A 177 0.25 2.81 14.34
C PHE A 177 -0.34 3.68 15.46
N ASN A 178 0.53 4.44 16.13
CA ASN A 178 0.11 5.52 17.02
C ASN A 178 -0.05 6.86 16.26
N ASP A 179 -0.62 7.87 16.93
CA ASP A 179 -0.87 9.19 16.34
C ASP A 179 0.38 9.83 15.68
N ARG A 180 1.57 9.69 16.29
CA ARG A 180 2.81 10.25 15.74
C ARG A 180 3.21 9.55 14.45
N GLU A 181 3.12 8.22 14.42
CA GLU A 181 3.44 7.41 13.24
C GLU A 181 2.43 7.65 12.12
N THR A 182 1.14 7.76 12.45
CA THR A 182 0.09 8.13 11.49
C THR A 182 0.37 9.46 10.83
N VAL A 183 0.68 10.50 11.62
CA VAL A 183 1.02 11.82 11.08
C VAL A 183 2.27 11.74 10.20
N ALA A 184 3.31 11.02 10.64
CA ALA A 184 4.53 10.85 9.85
C ALA A 184 4.24 10.16 8.51
N LEU A 185 3.48 9.06 8.50
CA LEU A 185 3.13 8.32 7.29
C LEU A 185 2.34 9.17 6.30
N ILE A 186 1.31 9.88 6.79
CA ILE A 186 0.49 10.72 5.93
C ILE A 186 1.33 11.87 5.37
N LEU A 187 2.03 12.63 6.22
CA LEU A 187 2.76 13.81 5.74
C LEU A 187 3.92 13.44 4.82
N LEU A 188 4.73 12.44 5.19
CA LEU A 188 5.90 12.05 4.39
C LEU A 188 5.49 11.31 3.12
N GLY A 189 4.41 10.52 3.15
CA GLY A 189 3.87 9.90 1.94
C GLY A 189 3.35 10.96 0.95
N HIS A 190 2.68 12.00 1.45
CA HIS A 190 2.12 13.05 0.60
C HIS A 190 3.15 14.08 0.09
N GLN A 191 4.43 13.94 0.42
CA GLN A 191 5.48 14.77 -0.17
C GLN A 191 5.79 14.42 -1.63
N TYR A 192 5.39 13.22 -2.06
CA TYR A 192 5.71 12.69 -3.38
C TYR A 192 4.55 12.81 -4.38
N VAL A 193 3.31 13.07 -3.92
CA VAL A 193 2.10 13.12 -4.77
C VAL A 193 2.04 14.34 -5.67
#